data_AF-A0A2Z3JDL5-F1
#
_entry.id   AF-A0A2Z3JDL5-F1
#
_cell.length_a   1.000
_cell.length_b   1.000
_cell.length_c   1.000
_cell.angle_alpha   90.00
_cell.angle_beta   90.00
_cell.angle_gamma   90.00
#
_symmetry.space_group_name_H-M   'P 1'
#
loop_
_entity.id
_entity.type
_entity.pdbx_description
1 polymer ?
#
loop_
_entity_poly.entity_id
_entity_poly.type
_entity_poly.pdbx_seq_one_letter_code
_entity_poly.pdbx_strand_id
1 'polypeptide(L)' 'MTLHLVLRSGKTDSQKNAFYRRVTDNLSARPGIDPHNVMLTMTENNDIDWSFADSKASFIED' A
#
# COMPACT_ATOMS: atom_id res chain seq x y z
N MET A 1 8.50 5.17 12.48
CA MET A 1 7.30 5.55 11.71
C MET A 1 6.67 4.29 11.14
N THR A 2 5.36 4.13 11.25
CA THR A 2 4.63 2.95 10.74
C THR A 2 3.72 3.37 9.60
N LEU A 3 3.80 2.67 8.47
CA LEU A 3 2.87 2.78 7.35
C LEU A 3 2.08 1.48 7.24
N HIS A 4 0.76 1.58 7.33
CA HIS A 4 -0.13 0.46 7.08
C HIS A 4 -0.85 0.66 5.76
N LEU A 5 -0.80 -0.35 4.89
CA LEU A 5 -1.44 -0.33 3.59
C LEU A 5 -2.58 -1.35 3.56
N VAL A 6 -3.78 -0.88 3.24
CA VAL A 6 -4.88 -1.74 2.82
C VAL A 6 -4.90 -1.71 1.29
N LEU A 7 -4.89 -2.87 0.67
CA LEU A 7 -4.79 -2.99 -0.78
C LEU A 7 -5.61 -4.15 -1.31
N ARG A 8 -6.07 -4.03 -2.57
CA ARG A 8 -6.61 -5.18 -3.28
C ARG A 8 -5.53 -6.25 -3.46
N SER A 9 -5.93 -7.50 -3.22
CA SER A 9 -5.12 -8.71 -3.44
C SER A 9 -4.60 -8.84 -4.88
N GLY A 10 -3.60 -9.71 -5.05
CA GLY A 10 -3.05 -10.05 -6.37
C GLY A 10 -1.74 -9.36 -6.74
N LYS A 11 -1.08 -8.65 -5.79
CA LYS A 11 0.31 -8.22 -5.99
C LYS A 11 1.25 -9.38 -5.73
N THR A 12 2.22 -9.58 -6.62
CA THR A 12 3.27 -10.59 -6.43
C THR A 12 4.22 -10.20 -5.29
N ASP A 13 4.93 -11.17 -4.73
CA ASP A 13 5.94 -10.91 -3.71
C ASP A 13 7.06 -9.99 -4.24
N SER A 14 7.41 -10.09 -5.52
CA SER A 14 8.37 -9.21 -6.17
C SER A 14 7.87 -7.77 -6.25
N GLN A 15 6.58 -7.56 -6.54
CA GLN A 15 5.95 -6.23 -6.53
C GLN A 15 5.92 -5.63 -5.11
N LYS A 16 5.55 -6.43 -4.10
CA LYS A 16 5.55 -5.98 -2.69
C LYS A 16 6.97 -5.61 -2.23
N ASN A 17 7.98 -6.42 -2.55
CA ASN A 17 9.38 -6.11 -2.25
C ASN A 17 9.89 -4.85 -2.96
N ALA A 18 9.57 -4.69 -4.25
CA ALA A 18 9.95 -3.49 -4.99
C ALA A 18 9.29 -2.22 -4.41
N PHE A 19 8.04 -2.35 -3.94
CA PHE A 19 7.33 -1.26 -3.27
C PHE A 19 8.02 -0.85 -1.96
N TYR A 20 8.36 -1.80 -1.08
CA TYR A 20 9.04 -1.49 0.18
C TYR A 20 10.33 -0.70 -0.04
N ARG A 21 11.17 -1.15 -0.99
CA ARG A 21 12.40 -0.45 -1.36
C ARG A 21 12.12 0.97 -1.85
N ARG A 22 11.17 1.13 -2.77
CA ARG A 22 10.86 2.44 -3.35
C ARG A 22 10.35 3.43 -2.31
N VAL A 23 9.55 2.97 -1.34
CA VAL A 23 9.06 3.84 -0.25
C VAL A 23 10.21 4.27 0.65
N THR A 24 11.05 3.35 1.11
CA THR A 24 12.19 3.69 1.97
C THR A 24 13.20 4.59 1.27
N ASP A 25 13.46 4.37 -0.02
CA ASP A 25 14.36 5.23 -0.82
C ASP A 25 13.80 6.65 -0.90
N ASN A 26 12.49 6.80 -1.17
CA ASN A 26 11.85 8.10 -1.27
C ASN A 26 11.86 8.84 0.07
N LEU A 27 11.55 8.16 1.18
CA LEU A 27 11.52 8.75 2.52
C LEU A 27 12.92 9.16 2.99
N SER A 28 13.93 8.37 2.66
CA SER A 28 15.34 8.70 2.89
C SER A 28 15.77 9.90 2.06
N ALA A 29 15.39 9.96 0.78
CA ALA A 29 15.71 11.12 -0.07
C ALA A 29 15.00 12.40 0.40
N ARG A 30 13.73 12.30 0.79
CA ARG A 30 12.95 13.41 1.34
C ARG A 30 11.75 12.86 2.14
N PRO A 31 11.65 13.12 3.46
CA PRO A 31 12.30 14.20 4.19
C PRO A 31 13.62 13.85 4.92
N GLY A 32 14.31 12.75 4.58
CA GLY A 32 15.55 12.37 5.28
C GLY A 32 15.37 11.30 6.35
N ILE A 33 14.32 10.49 6.26
CA ILE A 33 14.02 9.45 7.26
C ILE A 33 14.91 8.24 7.00
N ASP A 34 15.72 7.88 7.99
CA ASP A 34 16.48 6.63 7.96
C ASP A 34 15.53 5.43 7.70
N PRO A 35 15.80 4.60 6.67
CA PRO A 35 15.02 3.40 6.39
C PRO A 35 14.82 2.47 7.60
N HIS A 36 15.78 2.39 8.53
CA HIS A 36 15.66 1.59 9.75
C HIS A 36 14.58 2.11 10.72
N ASN A 37 14.12 3.34 10.53
CA ASN A 37 13.02 3.94 11.29
C ASN A 37 11.65 3.76 10.61
N VAL A 38 11.54 2.96 9.55
CA VAL A 38 10.29 2.74 8.80
C VAL A 38 9.84 1.29 8.93
N MET A 39 8.61 1.08 9.41
CA MET A 39 7.92 -0.22 9.37
C MET A 39 6.75 -0.14 8.38
N LEU A 40 6.69 -1.09 7.45
CA LEU A 40 5.58 -1.22 6.48
C LEU A 40 4.83 -2.52 6.71
N THR A 41 3.50 -2.47 6.75
CA THR A 41 2.63 -3.65 6.78
C THR A 41 1.55 -3.52 5.72
N MET A 42 1.09 -4.66 5.19
CA MET A 42 0.10 -4.75 4.13
C MET A 42 -1.01 -5.72 4.54
N THR A 43 -2.27 -5.30 4.39
CA THR A 43 -3.46 -6.16 4.53
C THR A 43 -4.24 -6.19 3.22
N GLU A 44 -4.46 -7.38 2.70
CA GLU A 44 -5.13 -7.58 1.42
C GLU A 44 -6.64 -7.83 1.60
N ASN A 45 -7.42 -7.31 0.66
CA ASN A 45 -8.87 -7.53 0.53
C ASN A 45 -9.25 -7.76 -0.96
N ASN A 46 -10.55 -7.85 -1.27
CA ASN A 46 -11.06 -8.13 -2.61
C ASN A 46 -11.80 -6.93 -3.21
N ASP A 47 -12.16 -7.02 -4.49
CA ASP A 47 -12.80 -5.91 -5.23
C ASP A 47 -14.09 -5.38 -4.56
N ILE A 48 -14.90 -6.28 -3.98
CA ILE A 48 -16.17 -5.94 -3.29
C ILE A 48 -15.97 -5.10 -2.02
N ASP A 49 -14.77 -5.11 -1.43
CA ASP A 49 -14.50 -4.49 -0.13
C ASP A 49 -14.22 -2.98 -0.21
N TRP A 50 -14.40 -2.37 -1.38
CA TRP A 50 -14.08 -0.96 -1.64
C TRP A 50 -15.31 -0.15 -2.06
N SER A 51 -15.64 0.88 -1.28
CA SER A 51 -16.61 1.92 -1.64
C SER A 51 -15.96 3.30 -1.51
N PHE A 52 -15.62 3.91 -2.64
CA PHE A 52 -14.97 5.23 -2.67
C PHE A 52 -15.99 6.38 -2.59
N ALA A 53 -17.19 6.21 -3.14
CA ALA A 53 -18.27 7.19 -3.13
C ALA A 53 -19.62 6.50 -3.41
N ASP A 54 -20.71 7.26 -3.24
CA ASP A 54 -22.07 6.90 -3.65
C ASP A 54 -22.64 5.59 -3.09
N SER A 55 -22.04 5.05 -2.03
CA SER A 55 -22.43 3.79 -1.39
C SER A 55 -22.37 2.58 -2.34
N LYS A 56 -21.39 2.57 -3.25
CA LYS A 56 -21.24 1.58 -4.31
C LYS A 56 -19.90 0.84 -4.25
N ALA A 57 -19.89 -0.43 -4.62
CA ALA A 57 -18.68 -1.24 -4.70
C ALA A 57 -17.86 -0.87 -5.94
N SER A 58 -16.88 0.01 -5.76
CA SER A 58 -16.31 0.82 -6.85
C SER A 58 -15.43 0.04 -7.83
N PHE A 59 -15.01 -1.17 -7.50
CA PHE A 59 -14.24 -2.03 -8.41
C PHE A 59 -15.09 -3.03 -9.19
N ILE A 60 -16.38 -3.19 -8.85
CA ILE A 60 -17.25 -4.20 -9.48
C ILE A 60 -18.52 -3.60 -10.12
N GLU A 61 -18.89 -2.38 -9.76
CA GLU A 61 -20.03 -1.69 -10.37
C GLU A 61 -19.65 -0.95 -11.65
N ASP A 62 -20.61 -0.86 -12.58
CA ASP A 62 -20.50 -0.12 -13.85
C ASP A 62 -20.56 1.42 -13.66
#